data_AF-A0A949EL12-F1
#
_entry.id   AF-A0A949EL12-F1
#
_cell.length_a   1.000
_cell.length_b   1.000
_cell.length_c   1.000
_cell.angle_alpha   90.00
_cell.angle_beta   90.00
_cell.angle_gamma   90.00
#
_symmetry.space_group_name_H-M   'P 1'
#
loop_
_entity.id
_entity.type
_entity.pdbx_description
1 polymer ?
#
loop_
_entity_poly.entity_id
_entity_poly.type
_entity_poly.pdbx_seq_one_letter_code
_entity_poly.pdbx_strand_id
1 'polypeptide(L)'
;GQRIVEEGIKAGSKNYEVIDDLVKRGAILVQTEDFAMAKEERDRIVKITQAKTIIGKLIAYLKYRLTKDRLLNKRDNYIAKKIDETLNHGETGILFLGAYHDIIPKLSKNFQITEVKEVKKIRDYQRLLLHYRKNKQKFEELAKYLVSPVT
;
A
#
# COMPACT_ATOMS: atom_id res chain seq x y z
N GLY A 1 -4.66 -12.24 -10.14
CA GLY A 1 -3.57 -11.26 -10.35
C GLY A 1 -3.69 -10.62 -11.72
N GLN A 2 -3.37 -11.37 -12.78
CA GLN A 2 -3.30 -10.90 -14.18
C GLN A 2 -4.47 -10.00 -14.61
N ARG A 3 -5.72 -10.46 -14.45
CA ARG A 3 -6.92 -9.70 -14.82
C ARG A 3 -7.01 -8.32 -14.18
N ILE A 4 -6.59 -8.18 -12.92
CA ILE A 4 -6.61 -6.88 -12.22
C ILE A 4 -5.56 -5.94 -12.82
N VAL A 5 -4.39 -6.47 -13.20
CA VAL A 5 -3.35 -5.70 -13.89
C VAL A 5 -3.86 -5.22 -15.25
N GLU A 6 -4.44 -6.13 -16.05
CA GLU A 6 -5.00 -5.80 -17.36
C GLU A 6 -6.14 -4.78 -17.29
N GLU A 7 -7.08 -4.95 -16.35
CA GLU A 7 -8.18 -4.00 -16.10
C GLU A 7 -7.63 -2.64 -15.64
N GLY A 8 -6.60 -2.64 -14.78
CA GLY A 8 -5.91 -1.43 -14.33
C GLY A 8 -5.24 -0.65 -15.45
N ILE A 9 -4.57 -1.35 -16.37
CA ILE A 9 -3.97 -0.73 -17.56
C ILE A 9 -5.05 -0.16 -18.49
N LYS A 10 -6.13 -0.91 -18.74
CA LYS A 10 -7.28 -0.43 -19.53
C LYS A 10 -7.90 0.83 -18.93
N ALA A 11 -7.87 0.96 -17.60
CA ALA A 11 -8.32 2.15 -16.89
C ALA A 11 -7.28 3.31 -16.88
N GLY A 12 -6.13 3.16 -17.53
CA GLY A 12 -5.08 4.18 -17.65
C GLY A 12 -4.17 4.31 -16.43
N SER A 13 -4.11 3.29 -15.56
CA SER A 13 -3.31 3.34 -14.34
C SER A 13 -1.83 3.09 -14.61
N LYS A 14 -1.00 4.12 -14.42
CA LYS A 14 0.46 4.04 -14.51
C LYS A 14 1.10 3.04 -13.56
N ASN A 15 0.50 2.80 -12.40
CA ASN A 15 1.01 1.80 -11.45
C ASN A 15 0.92 0.38 -12.01
N TYR A 16 -0.15 0.06 -12.73
CA TYR A 16 -0.31 -1.26 -13.33
C TYR A 16 0.52 -1.44 -14.60
N GLU A 17 0.84 -0.34 -15.32
CA GLU A 17 1.82 -0.38 -16.42
C GLU A 17 3.22 -0.80 -15.93
N VAL A 18 3.66 -0.34 -14.75
CA VAL A 18 4.94 -0.75 -14.16
C VAL A 18 4.95 -2.24 -13.81
N ILE A 19 3.86 -2.76 -13.25
CA ILE A 19 3.74 -4.18 -12.91
C ILE A 19 3.79 -5.03 -14.19
N ASP A 20 3.10 -4.61 -15.24
CA ASP A 20 3.09 -5.29 -16.53
C ASP A 20 4.48 -5.32 -17.20
N ASP A 21 5.24 -4.22 -17.14
CA ASP A 21 6.64 -4.20 -17.62
C ASP A 21 7.50 -5.24 -16.89
N LEU A 22 7.40 -5.33 -15.57
CA LEU A 22 8.13 -6.32 -14.79
C LEU A 22 7.76 -7.75 -15.18
N VAL A 23 6.46 -8.03 -15.35
CA VAL A 23 5.98 -9.36 -15.76
C VAL A 23 6.47 -9.71 -17.17
N LYS A 24 6.42 -8.76 -18.11
CA LYS A 24 6.97 -8.95 -19.48
C LYS A 24 8.46 -9.24 -19.49
N ARG A 25 9.20 -8.75 -18.49
CA ARG A 25 10.63 -9.01 -18.28
C ARG A 25 10.92 -10.32 -17.53
N GLY A 26 9.89 -11.11 -17.22
CA GLY A 26 10.02 -12.43 -16.61
C GLY A 26 9.69 -12.48 -15.12
N ALA A 27 9.22 -11.38 -14.51
CA ALA A 27 8.77 -11.42 -13.12
C ALA A 27 7.47 -12.24 -12.96
N ILE A 28 7.36 -12.98 -11.86
CA ILE A 28 6.16 -13.75 -11.52
C ILE A 28 5.28 -12.89 -10.61
N LEU A 29 4.03 -12.66 -11.03
CA LEU A 29 3.07 -11.89 -10.24
C LEU A 29 2.52 -12.71 -9.08
N VAL A 30 2.85 -12.34 -7.86
CA VAL A 30 2.34 -12.96 -6.62
C VAL A 30 1.28 -12.06 -5.97
N GLN A 31 0.13 -12.63 -5.63
CA GLN A 31 -0.88 -11.94 -4.82
C GLN A 31 -0.49 -12.02 -3.35
N THR A 32 0.01 -10.91 -2.81
CA THR A 32 0.50 -10.82 -1.42
C THR A 32 -0.59 -10.41 -0.44
N GLU A 33 -1.79 -10.09 -0.90
CA GLU A 33 -2.90 -9.61 -0.08
C GLU A 33 -4.15 -10.49 -0.18
N ASP A 34 -4.85 -10.65 0.94
CA ASP A 34 -6.15 -11.32 1.00
C ASP A 34 -7.25 -10.37 0.51
N PHE A 35 -7.89 -10.75 -0.60
CA PHE A 35 -8.98 -9.98 -1.21
C PHE A 35 -10.15 -9.73 -0.26
N ALA A 36 -10.47 -10.67 0.63
CA ALA A 36 -11.53 -10.50 1.62
C ALA A 36 -11.17 -9.40 2.63
N MET A 37 -9.90 -9.33 3.06
CA MET A 37 -9.43 -8.28 3.98
C MET A 37 -9.38 -6.91 3.31
N ALA A 38 -8.95 -6.83 2.05
CA ALA A 38 -8.96 -5.58 1.28
C ALA A 38 -10.40 -5.09 1.03
N LYS A 39 -11.32 -6.00 0.72
CA LYS A 39 -12.75 -5.69 0.55
C LYS A 39 -13.36 -5.21 1.86
N GLU A 40 -13.03 -5.83 2.99
CA GLU A 40 -13.52 -5.41 4.32
C GLU A 40 -13.11 -3.96 4.64
N GLU A 41 -11.87 -3.57 4.31
CA GLU A 41 -11.44 -2.18 4.46
C GLU A 41 -12.25 -1.23 3.57
N ARG A 42 -12.41 -1.55 2.28
CA ARG A 42 -13.20 -0.76 1.34
C ARG A 42 -14.63 -0.58 1.85
N ASP A 43 -15.29 -1.65 2.25
CA ASP A 43 -16.70 -1.62 2.67
C ASP A 43 -16.89 -0.75 3.93
N ARG A 44 -15.90 -0.72 4.83
CA ARG A 44 -15.90 0.19 5.99
C ARG A 44 -15.77 1.64 5.59
N ILE A 45 -14.88 1.96 4.64
CA ILE A 45 -14.72 3.33 4.12
C ILE A 45 -16.00 3.79 3.42
N VAL A 46 -16.60 2.92 2.59
CA VAL A 46 -17.85 3.22 1.89
C VAL A 46 -19.00 3.49 2.87
N LYS A 47 -19.09 2.73 3.98
CA LYS A 47 -20.10 3.01 5.02
C LYS A 47 -19.94 4.38 5.67
N ILE A 48 -18.70 4.88 5.82
CA ILE A 48 -18.45 6.24 6.33
C ILE A 48 -18.94 7.28 5.33
N THR A 49 -18.66 7.10 4.03
CA THR A 49 -19.04 8.07 3.00
C THR A 49 -20.54 8.08 2.72
N GLN A 50 -21.21 6.94 2.83
CA GLN A 50 -22.65 6.77 2.57
C GLN A 50 -23.56 7.08 3.76
N ALA A 51 -23.01 7.27 4.97
CA ALA A 51 -23.83 7.60 6.15
C ALA A 51 -24.54 8.95 5.97
N LYS A 52 -25.88 8.94 6.07
CA LYS A 52 -26.73 10.12 5.79
C LYS A 52 -26.72 11.18 6.88
N THR A 53 -26.34 10.82 8.12
CA THR A 53 -26.36 11.73 9.28
C THR A 53 -24.96 11.96 9.82
N ILE A 54 -24.73 13.15 10.40
CA ILE A 54 -23.46 13.52 11.04
C ILE A 54 -23.11 12.54 12.17
N ILE A 55 -24.09 12.16 12.98
CA ILE A 55 -23.93 11.17 14.06
C ILE A 55 -23.59 9.78 13.50
N GLY A 56 -24.26 9.35 12.42
CA GLY A 56 -23.96 8.09 11.74
C GLY A 56 -22.53 8.05 11.17
N LYS A 57 -22.08 9.16 10.57
CA LYS A 57 -20.69 9.33 10.10
C LYS A 57 -19.69 9.24 11.25
N LEU A 58 -19.97 9.89 12.38
CA LEU A 58 -19.09 9.86 13.55
C LEU A 58 -18.96 8.45 14.14
N ILE A 59 -20.07 7.73 14.31
CA ILE A 59 -20.06 6.35 14.82
C ILE A 59 -19.30 5.42 13.86
N ALA A 60 -19.54 5.53 12.54
CA ALA A 60 -18.83 4.74 11.55
C ALA A 60 -17.32 5.03 11.54
N TYR A 61 -16.95 6.31 11.65
CA TYR A 61 -15.56 6.73 11.75
C TYR A 61 -14.88 6.20 13.01
N LEU A 62 -15.52 6.30 14.19
CA LEU A 62 -14.98 5.77 15.44
C LEU A 62 -14.77 4.25 15.37
N LYS A 63 -15.75 3.49 14.83
CA LYS A 63 -15.62 2.04 14.62
C LYS A 63 -14.47 1.69 13.67
N TYR A 64 -14.33 2.42 12.56
CA TYR A 64 -13.20 2.23 11.64
C TYR A 64 -11.87 2.50 12.35
N ARG A 65 -11.77 3.61 13.07
CA ARG A 65 -10.54 4.01 13.75
C ARG A 65 -10.11 3.02 14.84
N LEU A 66 -11.05 2.39 15.54
CA LEU A 66 -10.77 1.36 16.56
C LEU A 66 -10.26 0.03 15.96
N THR A 67 -10.61 -0.25 14.70
CA THR A 67 -10.35 -1.55 14.07
C THR A 67 -9.30 -1.50 12.97
N LYS A 68 -8.96 -0.30 12.50
CA LYS A 68 -8.00 -0.06 11.40
C LYS A 68 -6.64 -0.68 11.71
N ASP A 69 -6.06 -0.39 12.86
CA ASP A 69 -4.69 -0.82 13.17
C ASP A 69 -4.61 -2.35 13.29
N ARG A 70 -5.63 -2.98 13.87
CA ARG A 70 -5.74 -4.44 13.93
C ARG A 70 -5.86 -5.06 12.53
N LEU A 71 -6.67 -4.48 11.65
CA LEU A 71 -6.86 -4.98 10.29
C LEU A 71 -5.56 -4.81 9.47
N LEU A 72 -4.88 -3.66 9.62
CA LEU A 72 -3.60 -3.40 8.98
C LEU A 72 -2.53 -4.40 9.43
N ASN A 73 -2.42 -4.64 10.74
CA ASN A 73 -1.48 -5.62 11.27
C ASN A 73 -1.77 -7.05 10.77
N LYS A 74 -3.05 -7.42 10.66
CA LYS A 74 -3.46 -8.72 10.09
C LYS A 74 -3.03 -8.85 8.62
N ARG A 75 -3.19 -7.80 7.83
CA ARG A 75 -2.77 -7.76 6.42
C ARG A 75 -1.26 -7.82 6.29
N ASP A 76 -0.52 -7.09 7.12
CA ASP A 76 0.94 -7.15 7.16
C ASP A 76 1.46 -8.56 7.46
N ASN A 77 0.85 -9.25 8.44
CA ASN A 77 1.22 -10.63 8.77
C ASN A 77 0.93 -11.59 7.60
N TYR A 78 -0.18 -11.40 6.89
CA TYR A 78 -0.50 -12.20 5.71
C TYR A 78 0.52 -11.97 4.58
N ILE A 79 0.89 -10.71 4.33
CA ILE A 79 1.91 -10.34 3.34
C ILE A 79 3.25 -11.01 3.69
N ALA A 80 3.72 -10.86 4.93
CA ALA A 80 4.99 -11.43 5.37
C ALA A 80 5.01 -12.96 5.21
N LYS A 81 3.96 -13.64 5.67
CA LYS A 81 3.80 -15.09 5.49
C LYS A 81 3.81 -15.48 4.01
N LYS A 82 3.13 -14.72 3.14
CA LYS A 82 3.12 -15.01 1.71
C LYS A 82 4.48 -14.86 1.06
N ILE A 83 5.27 -13.87 1.48
CA ILE A 83 6.65 -13.70 1.00
C ILE A 83 7.50 -14.89 1.42
N ASP A 84 7.45 -15.30 2.70
CA ASP A 84 8.15 -16.50 3.19
C ASP A 84 7.79 -17.77 2.41
N GLU A 85 6.52 -17.91 2.00
CA GLU A 85 6.02 -19.09 1.26
C GLU A 85 6.38 -19.10 -0.24
N THR A 86 6.67 -17.94 -0.84
CA THR A 86 6.73 -17.82 -2.31
C THR A 86 8.06 -17.32 -2.86
N LEU A 87 8.90 -16.70 -2.02
CA LEU A 87 10.22 -16.21 -2.45
C LEU A 87 11.29 -17.22 -2.02
N ASN A 88 11.86 -17.92 -3.00
CA ASN A 88 12.87 -18.96 -2.76
C ASN A 88 14.26 -18.36 -2.50
N HIS A 89 15.17 -19.20 -2.02
CA HIS A 89 16.56 -18.81 -1.83
C HIS A 89 17.20 -18.38 -3.16
N GLY A 90 17.85 -17.22 -3.16
CA GLY A 90 18.50 -16.65 -4.34
C GLY A 90 17.56 -15.88 -5.28
N GLU A 91 16.26 -15.86 -5.02
CA GLU A 91 15.30 -15.04 -5.78
C GLU A 91 15.23 -13.61 -5.23
N THR A 92 14.91 -12.66 -6.12
CA THR A 92 14.67 -11.27 -5.76
C THR A 92 13.19 -10.94 -5.93
N GLY A 93 12.55 -10.53 -4.83
CA GLY A 93 11.18 -10.02 -4.84
C GLY A 93 11.14 -8.50 -5.01
N ILE A 94 10.19 -8.00 -5.81
CA ILE A 94 9.82 -6.59 -5.83
C ILE A 94 8.45 -6.46 -5.17
N LEU A 95 8.36 -5.63 -4.13
CA LEU A 95 7.15 -5.48 -3.35
C LEU A 95 6.62 -4.05 -3.41
N PHE A 96 5.35 -3.92 -3.80
CA PHE A 96 4.61 -2.66 -3.77
C PHE A 96 3.72 -2.62 -2.52
N LEU A 97 3.88 -1.59 -1.69
CA LEU A 97 3.10 -1.41 -0.45
C LEU A 97 2.55 0.00 -0.34
N GLY A 98 1.39 0.12 0.32
CA GLY A 98 0.93 1.40 0.84
C GLY A 98 1.84 1.90 1.97
N ALA A 99 2.03 3.21 2.09
CA ALA A 99 3.04 3.81 2.98
C ALA A 99 2.87 3.51 4.49
N TYR A 100 1.68 3.08 4.91
CA TYR A 100 1.40 2.78 6.32
C TYR A 100 1.60 1.31 6.69
N HIS A 101 1.83 0.42 5.73
CA HIS A 101 2.23 -0.95 6.03
C HIS A 101 3.58 -0.96 6.76
N ASP A 102 3.74 -1.90 7.69
CA ASP A 102 4.96 -2.08 8.47
C ASP A 102 5.34 -3.56 8.52
N ILE A 103 5.78 -4.08 7.37
CA ILE A 103 6.05 -5.51 7.20
C ILE A 103 7.47 -5.92 7.55
N ILE A 104 8.44 -4.99 7.54
CA ILE A 104 9.86 -5.29 7.74
C ILE A 104 10.08 -6.03 9.08
N PRO A 105 9.47 -5.60 10.21
CA PRO A 105 9.61 -6.31 11.48
C PRO A 105 8.99 -7.72 11.50
N LYS A 106 8.16 -8.06 10.51
CA LYS A 106 7.41 -9.32 10.42
C LYS A 106 8.02 -10.32 9.44
N LEU A 107 8.94 -9.87 8.59
CA LEU A 107 9.65 -10.73 7.64
C LEU A 107 10.68 -11.60 8.36
N SER A 108 10.94 -12.79 7.81
CA SER A 108 12.05 -13.62 8.25
C SER A 108 13.38 -12.86 8.14
N LYS A 109 14.28 -13.08 9.11
CA LYS A 109 15.63 -12.46 9.14
C LYS A 109 16.54 -12.92 8.01
N ASN A 110 16.10 -13.90 7.21
CA ASN A 110 16.86 -14.47 6.10
C ASN A 110 16.78 -13.61 4.83
N PHE A 111 15.96 -12.56 4.81
CA PHE A 111 15.88 -11.64 3.67
C PHE A 111 16.85 -10.47 3.81
N GLN A 112 17.55 -10.16 2.73
CA GLN A 112 18.16 -8.86 2.55
C GLN A 112 17.09 -7.88 2.04
N ILE A 113 16.87 -6.80 2.79
CA ILE A 113 15.83 -5.82 2.48
C ILE A 113 16.48 -4.53 2.00
N THR A 114 16.01 -4.01 0.88
CA THR A 114 16.41 -2.70 0.34
C THR A 114 15.18 -1.84 0.12
N GLU A 115 15.06 -0.76 0.88
CA GLU A 115 14.02 0.25 0.70
C GLU A 115 14.46 1.24 -0.39
N VAL A 116 13.70 1.35 -1.48
CA VAL A 116 14.02 2.25 -2.61
C VAL A 116 13.84 3.73 -2.29
N LYS A 117 13.11 4.04 -1.21
CA LYS A 117 12.82 5.38 -0.69
C LYS A 117 12.61 5.32 0.81
N GLU A 118 12.93 6.40 1.51
CA GLU A 118 12.76 6.53 2.96
C GLU A 118 11.27 6.54 3.34
N VAL A 119 10.82 5.50 4.04
CA VAL A 119 9.41 5.34 4.48
C VAL A 119 8.90 6.56 5.25
N LYS A 120 9.74 7.19 6.08
CA LYS A 120 9.37 8.40 6.81
C LYS A 120 8.95 9.54 5.86
N LYS A 121 9.71 9.79 4.79
CA LYS A 121 9.40 10.85 3.80
C LYS A 121 8.11 10.54 3.04
N ILE A 122 7.85 9.28 2.72
CA ILE A 122 6.60 8.85 2.06
C ILE A 122 5.40 9.09 2.99
N ARG A 123 5.49 8.68 4.26
CA ARG A 123 4.42 8.89 5.25
C ARG A 123 4.18 10.37 5.52
N ASP A 124 5.24 11.18 5.59
CA ASP A 124 5.17 12.63 5.74
C ASP A 124 4.44 13.26 4.53
N TYR A 125 4.76 12.83 3.31
CA TYR A 125 4.06 13.29 2.10
C TYR A 125 2.56 12.96 2.15
N GLN A 126 2.21 11.72 2.46
CA GLN A 126 0.80 11.29 2.52
C GLN A 126 0.00 12.06 3.57
N ARG A 127 0.60 12.33 4.73
CA ARG A 127 -0.03 13.13 5.80
C ARG A 127 -0.29 14.58 5.37
N LEU A 128 0.61 15.14 4.56
CA LEU A 128 0.49 16.52 4.07
C LEU A 128 -0.54 16.68 2.94
N LEU A 129 -0.94 15.61 2.22
CA LEU A 129 -1.96 15.69 1.18
C LEU A 129 -3.26 16.36 1.67
N LEU A 130 -3.68 16.04 2.89
CA LEU A 130 -4.90 16.60 3.51
C LEU A 130 -4.74 18.06 3.96
N HIS A 131 -3.51 18.56 4.07
CA HIS A 131 -3.18 19.88 4.61
C HIS A 131 -2.23 20.68 3.69
N TYR A 132 -2.23 20.37 2.39
CA TYR A 132 -1.30 20.89 1.40
C TYR A 132 -1.14 22.42 1.48
N ARG A 133 -2.26 23.15 1.51
CA ARG A 133 -2.26 24.64 1.52
C ARG A 133 -1.49 25.23 2.69
N LYS A 134 -1.47 24.57 3.86
CA LYS A 134 -0.77 25.04 5.06
C LYS A 134 0.74 24.75 5.03
N ASN A 135 1.18 23.79 4.21
CA ASN A 135 2.55 23.28 4.21
C ASN A 135 3.11 23.12 2.79
N LYS A 136 2.77 24.05 1.89
CA LYS A 136 3.04 23.96 0.45
C LYS A 136 4.51 23.67 0.15
N GLN A 137 5.42 24.45 0.75
CA GLN A 137 6.87 24.30 0.52
C GLN A 137 7.36 22.89 0.89
N LYS A 138 7.00 22.40 2.07
CA LYS A 138 7.43 21.06 2.51
C LYS A 138 6.82 19.94 1.66
N PHE A 139 5.56 20.12 1.24
CA PHE A 139 4.92 19.19 0.34
C PHE A 139 5.64 19.09 -1.02
N GLU A 140 6.00 20.23 -1.62
CA GLU A 140 6.72 20.28 -2.89
C GLU A 140 8.13 19.66 -2.79
N GLU A 141 8.82 19.88 -1.68
CA GLU A 141 10.12 19.25 -1.40
C GLU A 141 9.99 17.72 -1.37
N LEU A 142 9.00 17.19 -0.64
CA LEU A 142 8.75 15.76 -0.56
C LEU A 142 8.29 15.18 -1.91
N ALA A 143 7.47 15.92 -2.67
CA ALA A 143 7.06 15.51 -4.01
C ALA A 143 8.26 15.34 -4.94
N LYS A 144 9.19 16.32 -4.93
CA LYS A 144 10.46 16.24 -5.70
C LYS A 144 11.30 15.03 -5.30
N TYR A 145 11.39 14.73 -4.01
CA TYR A 145 12.08 13.54 -3.52
C TYR A 145 11.44 12.23 -4.00
N LEU A 146 10.10 12.15 -4.02
CA LEU A 146 9.39 10.95 -4.45
C LEU A 146 9.59 10.65 -5.93
N VAL A 147 9.64 11.68 -6.78
CA VAL A 147 9.88 11.53 -8.23
C VAL A 147 11.35 11.49 -8.62
N SER A 148 12.26 11.74 -7.68
CA SER A 148 13.69 11.65 -7.97
C SER A 148 14.07 10.20 -8.32
N PRO A 149 15.15 9.98 -9.08
CA PRO A 149 15.68 8.64 -9.31
C PRO A 149 15.89 7.88 -7.99
N VAL A 150 15.74 6.56 -8.06
CA VAL A 150 16.17 5.64 -7.00
C VAL A 150 17.68 5.51 -7.15
N THR A 151 18.41 5.86 -6.10
CA THR A 151 19.87 5.73 -6.00
C THR A 151 20.25 4.49 -5.23
#